data_AF-A0A094YKG1-F1
#
_entry.id   AF-A0A094YKG1-F1
#
_cell.length_a   1.000
_cell.length_b   1.000
_cell.length_c   1.000
_cell.angle_alpha   90.00
_cell.angle_beta   90.00
_cell.angle_gamma   90.00
#
_symmetry.space_group_name_H-M   'P 1'
#
loop_
_entity.id
_entity.type
_entity.pdbx_description
1 polymer ?
#
loop_
_entity_poly.entity_id
_entity_poly.type
_entity_poly.pdbx_seq_one_letter_code
_entity_poly.pdbx_strand_id
1 'polypeptide(L)'
;MDKNYLRNDFDTHVMTESVSRSFDFRRPDGSSYYFFNMTWSRGKISISGDIGSMVLQCWPAMSSLESSVHWGHNADLDYLLGKSSAKEEYDGEATARELIRIANREVIEAINGYWIDDYFKDPETKIYSSKKRLVHSGMRQDLQKVRKGELDRDMIDDVLLFEKKEEKKSWSLPHEDDPNRYWSFFECWNTWVELWKALEGFGLYHDYTDDDLKNITKSSYRRKMREEIESVCYDKEGAISLFRNTTFDEYPLQYNYSFNNYRIVAAFRWACRRLIAEGVVQPEKAAA
;
A
#
# COMPACT_ATOMS: atom_id res chain seq x y z
N MET A 1 -20.99 34.94 -7.18
CA MET A 1 -21.95 33.82 -7.18
C MET A 1 -22.61 33.79 -5.81
N ASP A 2 -23.92 33.94 -5.79
CA ASP A 2 -24.70 34.08 -4.57
C ASP A 2 -24.83 32.73 -3.86
N LYS A 3 -24.44 32.64 -2.58
CA LYS A 3 -24.46 31.40 -1.77
C LYS A 3 -25.90 30.95 -1.39
N ASN A 4 -26.92 31.56 -1.99
CA ASN A 4 -28.34 31.30 -1.71
C ASN A 4 -28.84 29.92 -2.17
N TYR A 5 -28.12 29.24 -3.08
CA TYR A 5 -28.50 27.89 -3.51
C TYR A 5 -28.45 26.86 -2.36
N LEU A 6 -27.53 27.03 -1.40
CA LEU A 6 -27.41 26.15 -0.23
C LEU A 6 -28.64 26.21 0.68
N ARG A 7 -29.40 27.31 0.66
CA ARG A 7 -30.59 27.49 1.51
C ARG A 7 -31.79 26.73 0.94
N ASN A 8 -31.96 26.79 -0.38
CA ASN A 8 -33.06 26.13 -1.09
C ASN A 8 -33.02 24.61 -0.94
N ASP A 9 -31.82 24.02 -0.85
CA ASP A 9 -31.66 22.56 -0.71
C ASP A 9 -32.13 22.05 0.67
N PHE A 10 -32.04 22.86 1.73
CA PHE A 10 -32.49 22.47 3.06
C PHE A 10 -33.98 22.73 3.30
N ASP A 11 -34.58 23.69 2.59
CA ASP A 11 -35.99 24.07 2.78
C ASP A 11 -36.99 22.97 2.41
N THR A 12 -36.58 21.96 1.63
CA THR A 12 -37.40 20.77 1.31
C THR A 12 -37.26 19.63 2.33
N HIS A 13 -36.40 19.77 3.34
CA HIS A 13 -36.19 18.70 4.32
C HIS A 13 -37.33 18.67 5.36
N VAL A 14 -37.84 17.46 5.63
CA VAL A 14 -38.82 17.25 6.69
C VAL A 14 -38.11 16.73 7.94
N MET A 15 -38.30 17.41 9.07
CA MET A 15 -37.81 16.95 10.37
C MET A 15 -38.68 15.78 10.86
N THR A 16 -38.05 14.67 11.22
CA THR A 16 -38.71 13.53 11.87
C THR A 16 -37.90 13.08 13.08
N GLU A 17 -38.59 12.62 14.12
CA GLU A 17 -37.94 12.03 15.29
C GLU A 17 -37.32 10.67 14.91
N SER A 18 -36.13 10.38 15.44
CA SER A 18 -35.41 9.14 15.16
C SER A 18 -35.35 8.24 16.40
N VAL A 19 -35.62 6.94 16.21
CA VAL A 19 -35.40 5.94 17.26
C VAL A 19 -33.91 5.80 17.52
N SER A 20 -33.52 5.92 18.79
CA SER A 20 -32.13 5.80 19.22
C SER A 20 -31.98 5.04 20.54
N ARG A 21 -30.80 4.44 20.74
CA ARG A 21 -30.38 3.83 22.00
C ARG A 21 -28.93 4.21 22.27
N SER A 22 -28.61 4.53 23.51
CA SER A 22 -27.30 5.02 23.92
C SER A 22 -26.76 4.18 25.08
N PHE A 23 -25.46 3.88 25.04
CA PHE A 23 -24.80 2.98 25.98
C PHE A 23 -23.47 3.58 26.42
N ASP A 24 -23.27 3.67 27.74
CA ASP A 24 -22.04 4.16 28.34
C ASP A 24 -21.09 3.02 28.70
N PHE A 25 -19.84 3.14 28.29
CA PHE A 25 -18.77 2.20 28.59
C PHE A 25 -17.70 2.91 29.42
N ARG A 26 -17.54 2.45 30.66
CA ARG A 26 -16.53 2.94 31.62
C ARG A 26 -15.96 1.78 32.42
N ARG A 27 -14.82 2.02 33.06
CA ARG A 27 -14.24 1.05 34.00
C ARG A 27 -15.11 0.95 35.27
N PRO A 28 -15.13 -0.22 35.93
CA PRO A 28 -15.93 -0.43 37.14
C PRO A 28 -15.54 0.48 38.31
N ASP A 29 -14.28 0.90 38.36
CA ASP A 29 -13.74 1.80 39.38
C ASP A 29 -14.19 3.27 39.21
N GLY A 30 -14.99 3.56 38.18
CA GLY A 30 -15.49 4.90 37.88
C GLY A 30 -14.45 5.82 37.22
N SER A 31 -13.26 5.31 36.87
CA SER A 31 -12.26 6.10 36.16
C SER A 31 -12.76 6.50 34.76
N SER A 32 -12.49 7.75 34.39
CA SER A 32 -12.84 8.27 33.07
C SER A 32 -11.89 7.80 31.97
N TYR A 33 -10.71 7.28 32.32
CA TYR A 33 -9.76 6.76 31.34
C TYR A 33 -10.44 5.71 30.44
N TYR A 34 -10.45 5.98 29.14
CA TYR A 34 -11.11 5.17 28.11
C TYR A 34 -12.63 5.14 28.20
N PHE A 35 -13.26 6.15 28.82
CA PHE A 35 -14.70 6.33 28.77
C PHE A 35 -15.14 6.61 27.33
N PHE A 36 -16.19 5.93 26.89
CA PHE A 36 -16.87 6.27 25.66
C PHE A 36 -18.35 5.89 25.71
N ASN A 37 -19.14 6.65 24.97
CA ASN A 37 -20.54 6.39 24.70
C ASN A 37 -20.68 5.85 23.28
N MET A 38 -21.54 4.85 23.11
CA MET A 38 -22.01 4.40 21.80
C MET A 38 -23.50 4.70 21.68
N THR A 39 -23.87 5.50 20.70
CA THR A 39 -25.26 5.78 20.36
C THR A 39 -25.59 5.18 19.01
N TRP A 40 -26.57 4.28 19.00
CA TRP A 40 -27.20 3.78 17.79
C TRP A 40 -28.42 4.64 17.45
N SER A 41 -28.56 4.95 16.17
CA SER A 41 -29.80 5.44 15.57
C SER A 41 -29.98 4.75 14.22
N ARG A 42 -31.20 4.73 13.68
CA ARG A 42 -31.45 4.02 12.43
C ARG A 42 -30.51 4.49 11.32
N GLY A 43 -29.68 3.58 10.79
CA GLY A 43 -28.71 3.83 9.72
C GLY A 43 -27.32 4.26 10.16
N LYS A 44 -27.07 4.54 11.45
CA LYS A 44 -25.76 4.99 11.92
C LYS A 44 -25.46 4.61 13.38
N ILE A 45 -24.19 4.39 13.67
CA ILE A 45 -23.66 4.34 15.04
C ILE A 45 -22.65 5.47 15.22
N SER A 46 -22.79 6.22 16.30
CA SER A 46 -21.79 7.19 16.72
C SER A 46 -21.11 6.74 18.00
N ILE A 47 -19.79 6.86 18.03
CA ILE A 47 -18.99 6.72 19.24
C ILE A 47 -18.43 8.09 19.60
N SER A 48 -18.42 8.41 20.88
CA SER A 48 -17.85 9.65 21.39
C SER A 48 -17.33 9.45 22.82
N GLY A 49 -16.28 10.15 23.22
CA GLY A 49 -15.73 10.10 24.57
C GLY A 49 -14.23 10.42 24.59
N ASP A 50 -13.53 9.92 25.60
CA ASP A 50 -12.11 10.18 25.84
C ASP A 50 -11.22 9.54 24.77
N ILE A 51 -11.72 8.53 24.06
CA ILE A 51 -11.03 7.89 22.92
C ILE A 51 -11.19 8.67 21.60
N GLY A 52 -11.98 9.75 21.61
CA GLY A 52 -12.36 10.52 20.43
C GLY A 52 -13.77 10.21 19.95
N SER A 53 -14.10 10.67 18.74
CA SER A 53 -15.43 10.52 18.15
C SER A 53 -15.38 9.99 16.72
N MET A 54 -16.33 9.13 16.38
CA MET A 54 -16.46 8.56 15.05
C MET A 54 -17.91 8.23 14.76
N VAL A 55 -18.33 8.43 13.50
CA VAL A 55 -19.63 7.99 13.02
C VAL A 55 -19.41 6.89 11.99
N LEU A 56 -20.08 5.75 12.16
CA LEU A 56 -20.14 4.67 11.19
C LEU A 56 -21.53 4.66 10.54
N GLN A 57 -21.55 4.51 9.21
CA GLN A 57 -22.78 4.43 8.43
C GLN A 57 -22.69 3.28 7.43
N CYS A 58 -23.61 2.34 7.52
CA CYS A 58 -23.70 1.23 6.57
C CYS A 58 -25.16 0.81 6.38
N TRP A 59 -25.71 1.14 5.21
CA TRP A 59 -27.06 0.73 4.82
C TRP A 59 -26.97 -0.49 3.88
N PRO A 60 -27.77 -1.57 4.08
CA PRO A 60 -28.86 -1.75 5.05
C PRO A 60 -28.45 -2.35 6.40
N ALA A 61 -27.16 -2.61 6.62
CA ALA A 61 -26.65 -3.31 7.82
C ALA A 61 -27.09 -2.67 9.15
N MET A 62 -27.32 -1.34 9.16
CA MET A 62 -27.71 -0.58 10.36
C MET A 62 -29.22 -0.27 10.47
N SER A 63 -30.08 -1.09 9.89
CA SER A 63 -31.54 -0.89 9.93
C SER A 63 -32.18 -1.05 11.32
N SER A 64 -31.57 -1.87 12.18
CA SER A 64 -31.96 -2.12 13.58
C SER A 64 -30.73 -2.14 14.50
N LEU A 65 -30.92 -1.98 15.82
CA LEU A 65 -29.81 -2.10 16.77
C LEU A 65 -29.15 -3.48 16.66
N GLU A 66 -29.96 -4.54 16.61
CA GLU A 66 -29.50 -5.94 16.54
C GLU A 66 -28.63 -6.18 15.31
N SER A 67 -29.11 -5.82 14.12
CA SER A 67 -28.34 -5.93 12.87
C SER A 67 -27.04 -5.12 12.92
N SER A 68 -27.08 -3.91 13.52
CA SER A 68 -25.89 -3.06 13.63
C SER A 68 -24.84 -3.65 14.56
N VAL A 69 -25.28 -4.26 15.67
CA VAL A 69 -24.40 -4.90 16.65
C VAL A 69 -23.76 -6.17 16.08
N HIS A 70 -24.52 -7.01 15.38
CA HIS A 70 -23.96 -8.17 14.68
C HIS A 70 -22.97 -7.77 13.58
N TRP A 71 -23.32 -6.78 12.77
CA TRP A 71 -22.42 -6.23 11.77
C TRP A 71 -21.12 -5.71 12.39
N GLY A 72 -21.21 -4.88 13.43
CA GLY A 72 -20.02 -4.33 14.10
C GLY A 72 -19.17 -5.38 14.81
N HIS A 73 -19.79 -6.46 15.30
CA HIS A 73 -19.09 -7.59 15.89
C HIS A 73 -18.26 -8.39 14.86
N ASN A 74 -18.90 -8.68 13.72
CA ASN A 74 -18.40 -9.60 12.70
C ASN A 74 -17.47 -8.92 11.67
N ALA A 75 -17.64 -7.62 11.41
CA ALA A 75 -16.84 -6.91 10.42
C ALA A 75 -15.36 -6.76 10.81
N ASP A 76 -14.51 -6.73 9.79
CA ASP A 76 -13.08 -6.46 9.92
C ASP A 76 -12.82 -4.98 10.20
N LEU A 77 -11.73 -4.69 10.91
CA LEU A 77 -11.41 -3.31 11.34
C LEU A 77 -11.23 -2.37 10.15
N ASP A 78 -10.53 -2.80 9.10
CA ASP A 78 -10.29 -1.97 7.92
C ASP A 78 -11.60 -1.69 7.16
N TYR A 79 -12.51 -2.67 7.10
CA TYR A 79 -13.83 -2.47 6.52
C TYR A 79 -14.65 -1.45 7.34
N LEU A 80 -14.59 -1.54 8.66
CA LEU A 80 -15.26 -0.60 9.56
C LEU A 80 -14.69 0.82 9.42
N LEU A 81 -13.37 0.96 9.31
CA LEU A 81 -12.71 2.24 9.05
C LEU A 81 -13.16 2.84 7.71
N GLY A 82 -13.23 2.05 6.65
CA GLY A 82 -13.75 2.47 5.34
C GLY A 82 -15.24 2.81 5.32
N LYS A 83 -16.01 2.42 6.35
CA LYS A 83 -17.42 2.81 6.55
C LYS A 83 -17.61 3.90 7.62
N SER A 84 -16.51 4.42 8.14
CA SER A 84 -16.53 5.47 9.15
C SER A 84 -16.35 6.86 8.53
N SER A 85 -16.51 7.89 9.35
CA SER A 85 -16.13 9.26 9.01
C SER A 85 -14.62 9.51 9.07
N ALA A 86 -13.81 8.50 9.41
CA ALA A 86 -12.36 8.62 9.42
C ALA A 86 -11.85 8.87 8.00
N LYS A 87 -10.76 9.64 7.91
CA LYS A 87 -10.01 9.80 6.67
C LYS A 87 -8.66 9.14 6.87
N GLU A 88 -8.20 8.50 5.82
CA GLU A 88 -6.81 8.09 5.75
C GLU A 88 -5.94 9.35 5.61
N GLU A 89 -4.81 9.31 6.30
CA GLU A 89 -3.81 10.35 6.28
C GLU A 89 -2.59 9.82 5.51
N TYR A 90 -1.87 10.73 4.87
CA TYR A 90 -0.66 10.36 4.16
C TYR A 90 0.37 9.75 5.12
N ASP A 91 0.91 8.59 4.77
CA ASP A 91 1.93 7.89 5.54
C ASP A 91 3.26 7.92 4.76
N GLY A 92 4.11 8.87 5.14
CA GLY A 92 5.40 9.09 4.50
C GLY A 92 6.37 7.92 4.67
N GLU A 93 6.39 7.31 5.85
CA GLU A 93 7.25 6.16 6.13
C GLU A 93 6.82 4.94 5.31
N ALA A 94 5.51 4.65 5.26
CA ALA A 94 4.99 3.58 4.43
C ALA A 94 5.23 3.83 2.94
N THR A 95 5.11 5.08 2.48
CA THR A 95 5.40 5.47 1.09
C THR A 95 6.86 5.23 0.74
N ALA A 96 7.80 5.71 1.56
CA ALA A 96 9.22 5.48 1.35
C ALA A 96 9.57 3.98 1.33
N ARG A 97 9.00 3.22 2.28
CA ARG A 97 9.20 1.77 2.38
C ARG A 97 8.71 1.05 1.13
N GLU A 98 7.55 1.43 0.62
CA GLU A 98 6.98 0.83 -0.59
C GLU A 98 7.83 1.15 -1.82
N LEU A 99 8.29 2.40 -1.97
CA LEU A 99 9.21 2.80 -3.02
C LEU A 99 10.49 1.97 -3.03
N ILE A 100 11.11 1.85 -1.85
CA ILE A 100 12.34 1.06 -1.68
C ILE A 100 12.06 -0.42 -1.97
N ARG A 101 10.88 -0.93 -1.60
CA ARG A 101 10.46 -2.30 -1.92
C ARG A 101 10.35 -2.52 -3.42
N ILE A 102 9.70 -1.61 -4.14
CA ILE A 102 9.58 -1.65 -5.61
C ILE A 102 10.97 -1.62 -6.25
N ALA A 103 11.83 -0.69 -5.83
CA ALA A 103 13.19 -0.56 -6.36
C ALA A 103 14.05 -1.80 -6.10
N ASN A 104 13.88 -2.48 -4.96
CA ASN A 104 14.59 -3.72 -4.68
C ASN A 104 13.98 -4.94 -5.38
N ARG A 105 12.69 -4.93 -5.72
CA ARG A 105 11.97 -6.10 -6.27
C ARG A 105 12.66 -6.63 -7.51
N GLU A 106 12.91 -5.77 -8.49
CA GLU A 106 13.52 -6.15 -9.77
C GLU A 106 14.93 -6.73 -9.58
N VAL A 107 15.74 -6.10 -8.73
CA VAL A 107 17.09 -6.58 -8.38
C VAL A 107 17.03 -7.94 -7.68
N ILE A 108 16.10 -8.12 -6.73
CA ILE A 108 15.93 -9.37 -5.99
C ILE A 108 15.46 -10.48 -6.94
N GLU A 109 14.55 -10.19 -7.86
CA GLU A 109 14.06 -11.12 -8.87
C GLU A 109 15.18 -11.50 -9.86
N ALA A 110 16.02 -10.55 -10.28
CA ALA A 110 17.19 -10.85 -11.12
C ALA A 110 18.20 -11.74 -10.39
N ILE A 111 18.43 -11.52 -9.09
CA ILE A 111 19.36 -12.34 -8.31
C ILE A 111 18.77 -13.73 -8.04
N ASN A 112 17.52 -13.81 -7.63
CA ASN A 112 16.93 -15.08 -7.13
C ASN A 112 16.22 -15.89 -8.22
N GLY A 113 15.93 -15.26 -9.35
CA GLY A 113 14.98 -15.76 -10.31
C GLY A 113 13.55 -15.49 -9.86
N TYR A 114 12.61 -15.63 -10.79
CA TYR A 114 11.19 -15.53 -10.49
C TYR A 114 10.36 -16.50 -11.31
N TRP A 115 9.20 -16.82 -10.76
CA TRP A 115 8.23 -17.76 -11.31
C TRP A 115 6.99 -16.99 -11.69
N ILE A 116 6.35 -17.39 -12.78
CA ILE A 116 5.01 -16.91 -13.13
C ILE A 116 4.04 -18.08 -13.12
N ASP A 117 2.78 -17.79 -12.79
CA ASP A 117 1.69 -18.73 -12.93
C ASP A 117 1.16 -18.65 -14.38
N ASP A 118 1.44 -19.69 -15.15
CA ASP A 118 0.81 -19.85 -16.47
C ASP A 118 -0.57 -20.47 -16.24
N TYR A 119 -1.60 -19.68 -16.53
CA TYR A 119 -2.99 -20.15 -16.53
C TYR A 119 -3.30 -20.79 -17.88
N PHE A 120 -3.76 -22.02 -17.85
CA PHE A 120 -4.27 -22.69 -19.03
C PHE A 120 -5.64 -23.28 -18.75
N LYS A 121 -6.45 -23.26 -19.79
CA LYS A 121 -7.79 -23.83 -19.77
C LYS A 121 -7.71 -25.23 -20.33
N ASP A 122 -8.06 -26.22 -19.52
CA ASP A 122 -8.13 -27.60 -19.97
C ASP A 122 -9.13 -27.70 -21.15
N PRO A 123 -8.72 -28.24 -22.31
CA PRO A 123 -9.57 -28.29 -23.48
C PRO A 123 -10.82 -29.18 -23.29
N GLU A 124 -10.73 -30.23 -22.48
CA GLU A 124 -11.79 -31.21 -22.23
C GLU A 124 -12.69 -30.79 -21.07
N THR A 125 -12.10 -30.44 -19.93
CA THR A 125 -12.87 -30.13 -18.70
C THR A 125 -13.29 -28.66 -18.61
N LYS A 126 -12.68 -27.77 -19.41
CA LYS A 126 -12.85 -26.30 -19.37
C LYS A 126 -12.51 -25.66 -18.02
N ILE A 127 -11.90 -26.41 -17.11
CA ILE A 127 -11.42 -25.92 -15.82
C ILE A 127 -10.12 -25.14 -16.04
N TYR A 128 -10.00 -24.00 -15.38
CA TYR A 128 -8.75 -23.26 -15.33
C TYR A 128 -7.83 -23.87 -14.29
N SER A 129 -6.60 -24.16 -14.69
CA SER A 129 -5.54 -24.57 -13.77
C SER A 129 -4.31 -23.70 -13.99
N SER A 130 -3.50 -23.56 -12.94
CA SER A 130 -2.26 -22.79 -12.96
C SER A 130 -1.07 -23.73 -12.82
N LYS A 131 -0.04 -23.54 -13.64
CA LYS A 131 1.26 -24.17 -13.44
C LYS A 131 2.33 -23.11 -13.28
N LYS A 132 3.17 -23.24 -12.25
CA LYS A 132 4.34 -22.38 -12.07
C LYS A 132 5.40 -22.71 -13.11
N ARG A 133 5.80 -21.71 -13.88
CA ARG A 133 6.95 -21.77 -14.80
C ARG A 133 8.05 -20.84 -14.32
N LEU A 134 9.28 -21.36 -14.30
CA LEU A 134 10.47 -20.56 -14.04
C LEU A 134 10.72 -19.66 -15.25
N VAL A 135 10.71 -18.34 -15.06
CA VAL A 135 11.00 -17.40 -16.15
C VAL A 135 12.50 -17.16 -16.27
N HIS A 136 13.16 -17.02 -15.13
CA HIS A 136 14.60 -16.83 -15.04
C HIS A 136 15.10 -17.54 -13.77
N SER A 137 16.19 -18.31 -13.84
CA SER A 137 16.78 -19.03 -12.69
C SER A 137 17.52 -18.11 -11.71
N GLY A 138 17.71 -16.86 -12.09
CA GLY A 138 18.47 -15.88 -11.33
C GLY A 138 19.98 -16.12 -11.38
N MET A 139 20.71 -15.14 -10.88
CA MET A 139 22.19 -15.14 -10.88
C MET A 139 22.82 -15.56 -9.55
N ARG A 140 22.02 -15.91 -8.53
CA ARG A 140 22.51 -16.12 -7.16
C ARG A 140 23.64 -17.13 -7.09
N GLN A 141 23.55 -18.23 -7.82
CA GLN A 141 24.59 -19.28 -7.80
C GLN A 141 25.89 -18.80 -8.47
N ASP A 142 25.80 -18.06 -9.56
CA ASP A 142 26.99 -17.56 -10.26
C ASP A 142 27.66 -16.41 -9.50
N LEU A 143 26.87 -15.53 -8.87
CA LEU A 143 27.37 -14.53 -7.93
C LEU A 143 28.07 -15.17 -6.72
N GLN A 144 27.63 -16.34 -6.26
CA GLN A 144 28.32 -17.09 -5.22
C GLN A 144 29.66 -17.68 -5.71
N LYS A 145 29.71 -18.22 -6.94
CA LYS A 145 30.94 -18.73 -7.54
C LYS A 145 31.98 -17.61 -7.71
N VAL A 146 31.58 -16.42 -8.18
CA VAL A 146 32.49 -15.26 -8.26
C VAL A 146 33.03 -14.86 -6.90
N ARG A 147 32.19 -14.81 -5.87
CA ARG A 147 32.66 -14.48 -4.50
C ARG A 147 33.66 -15.50 -3.95
N LYS A 148 33.61 -16.74 -4.41
CA LYS A 148 34.55 -17.80 -4.05
C LYS A 148 35.79 -17.84 -4.95
N GLY A 149 35.85 -16.99 -5.98
CA GLY A 149 36.91 -17.03 -7.01
C GLY A 149 36.81 -18.24 -7.94
N GLU A 150 35.66 -18.93 -7.96
CA GLU A 150 35.40 -20.10 -8.80
C GLU A 150 34.94 -19.71 -10.22
N LEU A 151 34.55 -18.45 -10.41
CA LEU A 151 34.18 -17.86 -11.68
C LEU A 151 34.83 -16.48 -11.77
N ASP A 152 35.34 -16.12 -12.95
CA ASP A 152 35.87 -14.77 -13.18
C ASP A 152 34.71 -13.76 -13.19
N ARG A 153 34.95 -12.59 -12.59
CA ARG A 153 33.96 -11.51 -12.51
C ARG A 153 33.60 -11.00 -13.91
N ASP A 154 34.59 -10.93 -14.80
CA ASP A 154 34.41 -10.44 -16.17
C ASP A 154 33.58 -11.44 -17.00
N MET A 155 33.57 -12.73 -16.61
CA MET A 155 32.68 -13.74 -17.22
C MET A 155 31.22 -13.59 -16.83
N ILE A 156 30.88 -12.92 -15.71
CA ILE A 156 29.48 -12.58 -15.41
C ILE A 156 29.00 -11.43 -16.30
N ASP A 157 29.87 -10.45 -16.55
CA ASP A 157 29.54 -9.32 -17.42
C ASP A 157 29.32 -9.80 -18.87
N ASP A 158 30.13 -10.73 -19.39
CA ASP A 158 29.99 -11.26 -20.76
C ASP A 158 28.90 -12.35 -20.94
N VAL A 159 28.70 -13.26 -19.97
CA VAL A 159 27.73 -14.37 -20.11
C VAL A 159 26.28 -13.88 -20.08
N LEU A 160 26.01 -12.74 -19.45
CA LEU A 160 24.64 -12.20 -19.30
C LEU A 160 24.29 -11.11 -20.30
N LEU A 161 25.28 -10.54 -21.01
CA LEU A 161 25.05 -9.60 -22.12
C LEU A 161 24.47 -10.28 -23.37
N PHE A 162 24.67 -11.60 -23.54
CA PHE A 162 24.38 -12.29 -24.80
C PHE A 162 23.41 -13.46 -24.74
N GLU A 163 23.05 -14.01 -23.56
CA GLU A 163 22.04 -15.08 -23.48
C GLU A 163 20.60 -14.61 -23.78
N LYS A 164 20.36 -13.31 -24.02
CA LYS A 164 19.10 -12.80 -24.59
C LYS A 164 19.13 -12.68 -26.13
N LYS A 165 20.20 -13.11 -26.82
CA LYS A 165 20.34 -12.99 -28.29
C LYS A 165 20.77 -14.29 -28.98
N GLU A 166 20.02 -15.36 -28.76
CA GLU A 166 19.59 -16.20 -29.88
C GLU A 166 18.07 -16.04 -30.02
N GLU A 167 17.59 -14.85 -30.40
CA GLU A 167 16.87 -14.75 -31.67
C GLU A 167 16.86 -13.31 -32.20
N LYS A 168 17.38 -13.18 -33.43
CA LYS A 168 17.27 -12.07 -34.40
C LYS A 168 18.15 -10.83 -34.17
N LYS A 169 19.35 -10.93 -34.76
CA LYS A 169 20.04 -9.84 -35.46
C LYS A 169 19.05 -8.97 -36.26
N SER A 170 19.04 -7.65 -36.02
CA SER A 170 18.90 -6.64 -37.08
C SER A 170 19.20 -5.21 -36.57
N TRP A 171 20.27 -4.60 -37.14
CA TRP A 171 20.59 -3.15 -37.25
C TRP A 171 20.98 -2.39 -35.95
N SER A 172 21.91 -1.43 -35.89
CA SER A 172 22.85 -0.79 -36.83
C SER A 172 23.74 0.22 -36.07
N LEU A 173 25.02 0.31 -36.46
CA LEU A 173 26.02 1.41 -36.30
C LEU A 173 26.42 1.94 -34.89
N PRO A 174 27.72 2.27 -34.69
CA PRO A 174 28.21 2.93 -33.48
C PRO A 174 27.95 4.44 -33.57
N HIS A 175 26.97 4.94 -32.84
CA HIS A 175 26.86 6.37 -32.56
C HIS A 175 27.39 6.63 -31.15
N GLU A 176 28.32 7.57 -31.02
CA GLU A 176 28.90 8.00 -29.74
C GLU A 176 27.87 8.67 -28.79
N ASP A 177 26.63 8.86 -29.25
CA ASP A 177 25.48 9.37 -28.47
C ASP A 177 24.37 8.32 -28.30
N ASP A 178 24.68 7.02 -28.33
CA ASP A 178 23.68 5.95 -28.28
C ASP A 178 22.94 5.91 -26.92
N PRO A 179 21.62 6.22 -26.87
CA PRO A 179 20.79 6.03 -25.68
C PRO A 179 20.80 4.57 -25.21
N ASN A 180 21.23 3.64 -26.07
CA ASN A 180 21.36 2.23 -25.72
C ASN A 180 22.58 1.87 -24.87
N ARG A 181 23.49 2.81 -24.56
CA ARG A 181 24.48 2.57 -23.50
C ARG A 181 23.82 2.35 -22.14
N TYR A 182 22.68 2.99 -21.87
CA TYR A 182 21.93 2.78 -20.63
C TYR A 182 21.22 1.43 -20.59
N TRP A 183 20.79 0.87 -21.73
CA TRP A 183 20.22 -0.50 -21.77
C TRP A 183 21.25 -1.59 -21.44
N SER A 184 22.55 -1.27 -21.40
CA SER A 184 23.60 -2.17 -20.92
C SER A 184 23.78 -2.14 -19.39
N PHE A 185 23.24 -1.12 -18.71
CA PHE A 185 23.10 -1.11 -17.25
C PHE A 185 21.84 -1.92 -16.91
N PHE A 186 22.01 -3.20 -16.53
CA PHE A 186 20.95 -4.18 -16.29
C PHE A 186 19.56 -3.59 -15.97
N GLU A 187 18.54 -3.94 -16.79
CA GLU A 187 17.14 -3.47 -16.67
C GLU A 187 16.58 -3.55 -15.24
N CYS A 188 17.07 -4.49 -14.42
CA CYS A 188 16.64 -4.66 -13.04
C CYS A 188 17.07 -3.53 -12.08
N TRP A 189 17.94 -2.62 -12.50
CA TRP A 189 18.31 -1.42 -11.75
C TRP A 189 17.57 -0.16 -12.19
N ASN A 190 16.73 -0.24 -13.23
CA ASN A 190 16.04 0.93 -13.79
C ASN A 190 15.29 1.72 -12.72
N THR A 191 14.55 1.04 -11.85
CA THR A 191 13.83 1.73 -10.76
C THR A 191 14.77 2.51 -9.83
N TRP A 192 15.94 1.96 -9.50
CA TRP A 192 16.94 2.68 -8.69
C TRP A 192 17.55 3.86 -9.45
N VAL A 193 17.79 3.73 -10.76
CA VAL A 193 18.29 4.79 -11.63
C VAL A 193 17.29 5.93 -11.73
N GLU A 194 16.01 5.64 -11.90
CA GLU A 194 14.95 6.65 -11.97
C GLU A 194 14.80 7.41 -10.65
N LEU A 195 14.84 6.69 -9.51
CA LEU A 195 14.88 7.34 -8.20
C LEU A 195 16.14 8.20 -8.04
N TRP A 196 17.31 7.73 -8.48
CA TRP A 196 18.55 8.51 -8.43
C TRP A 196 18.44 9.83 -9.20
N LYS A 197 17.90 9.79 -10.43
CA LYS A 197 17.67 10.97 -11.27
C LYS A 197 16.69 11.94 -10.64
N ALA A 198 15.72 11.43 -9.88
CA ALA A 198 14.65 12.23 -9.29
C ALA A 198 15.02 12.92 -7.95
N LEU A 199 16.13 12.51 -7.31
CA LEU A 199 16.54 13.03 -5.99
C LEU A 199 17.49 14.25 -6.12
N GLU A 200 17.21 15.32 -5.38
CA GLU A 200 17.99 16.56 -5.40
C GLU A 200 19.44 16.36 -4.96
N GLY A 201 19.68 15.61 -3.87
CA GLY A 201 21.01 15.28 -3.39
C GLY A 201 21.81 14.32 -4.28
N PHE A 202 21.26 13.94 -5.44
CA PHE A 202 21.82 12.94 -6.34
C PHE A 202 21.82 13.40 -7.80
N GLY A 203 20.80 13.04 -8.59
CA GLY A 203 20.83 13.20 -10.04
C GLY A 203 20.04 14.36 -10.59
N LEU A 204 19.14 14.97 -9.82
CA LEU A 204 18.13 15.87 -10.38
C LEU A 204 18.71 17.13 -11.04
N TYR A 205 19.81 17.65 -10.50
CA TYR A 205 20.45 18.89 -10.97
C TYR A 205 21.90 18.69 -11.41
N HIS A 206 22.31 17.44 -11.62
CA HIS A 206 23.70 17.10 -11.87
C HIS A 206 23.86 16.44 -13.24
N ASP A 207 24.76 16.99 -14.05
CA ASP A 207 25.35 16.24 -15.16
C ASP A 207 26.13 15.07 -14.56
N TYR A 208 25.91 13.87 -15.07
CA TYR A 208 26.46 12.65 -14.48
C TYR A 208 27.20 11.81 -15.49
N THR A 209 28.12 11.01 -14.98
CA THR A 209 28.91 10.05 -15.74
C THR A 209 28.38 8.63 -15.56
N ASP A 210 28.77 7.72 -16.44
CA ASP A 210 28.45 6.29 -16.29
C ASP A 210 28.99 5.72 -14.97
N ASP A 211 30.11 6.25 -14.47
CA ASP A 211 30.71 5.84 -13.21
C ASP A 211 29.88 6.27 -11.99
N ASP A 212 29.12 7.37 -12.10
CA ASP A 212 28.18 7.80 -11.06
C ASP A 212 27.03 6.81 -10.92
N LEU A 213 26.48 6.35 -12.04
CA LEU A 213 25.41 5.33 -12.06
C LEU A 213 25.90 3.97 -11.56
N LYS A 214 27.16 3.59 -11.84
CA LYS A 214 27.76 2.36 -11.26
C LYS A 214 27.74 2.36 -9.74
N ASN A 215 27.72 3.53 -9.08
CA ASN A 215 27.60 3.60 -7.62
C ASN A 215 26.26 3.04 -7.11
N ILE A 216 25.20 3.04 -7.91
CA ILE A 216 23.90 2.43 -7.54
C ILE A 216 24.05 0.94 -7.20
N THR A 217 25.02 0.24 -7.80
CA THR A 217 25.31 -1.17 -7.48
C THR A 217 25.98 -1.36 -6.12
N LYS A 218 26.51 -0.29 -5.51
CA LYS A 218 27.15 -0.32 -4.18
C LYS A 218 26.10 -0.16 -3.07
N SER A 219 26.15 -1.06 -2.08
CA SER A 219 25.20 -1.06 -0.95
C SER A 219 25.25 0.22 -0.11
N SER A 220 26.44 0.80 0.08
CA SER A 220 26.63 2.06 0.80
C SER A 220 25.95 3.24 0.11
N TYR A 221 25.97 3.26 -1.23
CA TYR A 221 25.33 4.31 -2.01
C TYR A 221 23.81 4.22 -1.95
N ARG A 222 23.26 3.00 -2.12
CA ARG A 222 21.82 2.76 -1.94
C ARG A 222 21.33 3.10 -0.54
N ARG A 223 22.16 2.94 0.49
CA ARG A 223 21.78 3.34 1.86
C ARG A 223 21.55 4.86 1.94
N LYS A 224 22.47 5.67 1.39
CA LYS A 224 22.30 7.13 1.33
C LYS A 224 21.07 7.53 0.52
N MET A 225 20.83 6.86 -0.60
CA MET A 225 19.62 7.12 -1.39
C MET A 225 18.34 6.79 -0.61
N ARG A 226 18.33 5.72 0.21
CA ARG A 226 17.17 5.41 1.07
C ARG A 226 16.90 6.51 2.08
N GLU A 227 17.94 7.03 2.72
CA GLU A 227 17.82 8.14 3.68
C GLU A 227 17.21 9.38 3.01
N GLU A 228 17.62 9.69 1.78
CA GLU A 228 17.04 10.80 1.01
C GLU A 228 15.59 10.53 0.59
N ILE A 229 15.28 9.31 0.14
CA ILE A 229 13.89 8.91 -0.18
C ILE A 229 13.00 9.05 1.06
N GLU A 230 13.47 8.57 2.21
CA GLU A 230 12.76 8.70 3.50
C GLU A 230 12.54 10.17 3.88
N SER A 231 13.54 11.03 3.65
CA SER A 231 13.44 12.47 3.89
C SER A 231 12.43 13.15 2.96
N VAL A 232 12.50 12.89 1.65
CA VAL A 232 11.62 13.52 0.65
C VAL A 232 10.18 13.01 0.78
N CYS A 233 9.99 11.75 1.13
CA CYS A 233 8.66 11.18 1.38
C CYS A 233 8.11 11.51 2.78
N TYR A 234 8.80 12.30 3.61
CA TYR A 234 8.27 12.67 4.93
C TYR A 234 6.89 13.36 4.82
N ASP A 235 6.71 14.19 3.80
CA ASP A 235 5.44 14.82 3.49
C ASP A 235 4.96 14.51 2.07
N LYS A 236 3.67 14.73 1.85
CA LYS A 236 2.99 14.36 0.60
C LYS A 236 3.48 15.16 -0.60
N GLU A 237 3.81 16.44 -0.41
CA GLU A 237 4.25 17.30 -1.51
C GLU A 237 5.66 16.93 -1.97
N GLY A 238 6.55 16.60 -1.02
CA GLY A 238 7.87 16.05 -1.30
C GLY A 238 7.78 14.74 -2.08
N ALA A 239 6.93 13.80 -1.65
CA ALA A 239 6.71 12.56 -2.41
C ALA A 239 6.16 12.82 -3.82
N ILE A 240 5.17 13.71 -3.98
CA ILE A 240 4.65 14.09 -5.30
C ILE A 240 5.75 14.71 -6.17
N SER A 241 6.60 15.57 -5.60
CA SER A 241 7.73 16.18 -6.29
C SER A 241 8.72 15.12 -6.79
N LEU A 242 9.07 14.14 -5.95
CA LEU A 242 9.89 13.00 -6.34
C LEU A 242 9.28 12.29 -7.55
N PHE A 243 8.00 11.93 -7.48
CA PHE A 243 7.37 11.18 -8.55
C PHE A 243 7.23 11.93 -9.87
N ARG A 244 7.05 13.26 -9.84
CA ARG A 244 7.04 14.09 -11.06
C ARG A 244 8.34 14.02 -11.85
N ASN A 245 9.44 13.69 -11.18
CA ASN A 245 10.77 13.55 -11.79
C ASN A 245 11.13 12.08 -12.09
N THR A 246 10.17 11.17 -12.00
CA THR A 246 10.32 9.75 -12.35
C THR A 246 9.40 9.36 -13.50
N THR A 247 9.64 8.20 -14.10
CA THR A 247 8.76 7.58 -15.10
C THR A 247 7.66 6.67 -14.50
N PHE A 248 7.39 6.75 -13.20
CA PHE A 248 6.32 5.96 -12.59
C PHE A 248 4.94 6.36 -13.12
N ASP A 249 4.20 5.41 -13.70
CA ASP A 249 2.84 5.62 -14.22
C ASP A 249 1.82 5.90 -13.10
N GLU A 250 2.02 5.30 -11.92
CA GLU A 250 1.18 5.49 -10.74
C GLU A 250 2.03 5.97 -9.56
N TYR A 251 1.45 6.84 -8.74
CA TYR A 251 2.08 7.27 -7.49
C TYR A 251 1.74 6.25 -6.39
N PRO A 252 2.68 5.40 -5.91
CA PRO A 252 2.45 4.45 -4.82
C PRO A 252 2.39 5.15 -3.45
N LEU A 253 1.70 6.30 -3.38
CA LEU A 253 1.44 7.01 -2.13
C LEU A 253 0.64 6.10 -1.20
N GLN A 254 1.18 5.89 -0.02
CA GLN A 254 0.51 5.13 1.01
C GLN A 254 -0.31 6.07 1.90
N TYR A 255 -1.50 5.61 2.22
CA TYR A 255 -2.41 6.28 3.13
C TYR A 255 -2.81 5.30 4.21
N ASN A 256 -2.92 5.76 5.44
CA ASN A 256 -3.25 4.93 6.57
C ASN A 256 -4.18 5.66 7.53
N TYR A 257 -4.99 4.91 8.26
CA TYR A 257 -5.76 5.48 9.35
C TYR A 257 -4.84 5.74 10.54
N SER A 258 -5.05 6.86 11.23
CA SER A 258 -4.32 7.12 12.46
C SER A 258 -4.56 6.00 13.50
N PHE A 259 -3.58 5.76 14.36
CA PHE A 259 -3.71 4.79 15.45
C PHE A 259 -4.95 5.05 16.33
N ASN A 260 -5.35 6.33 16.47
CA ASN A 260 -6.55 6.68 17.21
C ASN A 260 -7.83 6.20 16.52
N ASN A 261 -7.91 6.27 15.19
CA ASN A 261 -9.05 5.73 14.42
C ASN A 261 -9.15 4.21 14.62
N TYR A 262 -8.03 3.49 14.53
CA TYR A 262 -7.99 2.05 14.84
C TYR A 262 -8.49 1.75 16.26
N ARG A 263 -8.08 2.54 17.25
CA ARG A 263 -8.55 2.39 18.63
C ARG A 263 -10.05 2.63 18.79
N ILE A 264 -10.62 3.63 18.12
CA ILE A 264 -12.07 3.90 18.17
C ILE A 264 -12.86 2.75 17.54
N VAL A 265 -12.42 2.23 16.38
CA VAL A 265 -13.08 1.07 15.74
C VAL A 265 -12.90 -0.22 16.54
N ALA A 266 -11.77 -0.40 17.21
CA ALA A 266 -11.61 -1.51 18.15
C ALA A 266 -12.58 -1.39 19.35
N ALA A 267 -12.77 -0.18 19.88
CA ALA A 267 -13.73 0.10 20.95
C ALA A 267 -15.17 -0.16 20.49
N PHE A 268 -15.51 0.23 19.25
CA PHE A 268 -16.79 -0.10 18.61
C PHE A 268 -17.06 -1.60 18.61
N ARG A 269 -16.13 -2.37 18.03
CA ARG A 269 -16.25 -3.83 17.91
C ARG A 269 -16.34 -4.50 19.27
N TRP A 270 -15.58 -4.00 20.26
CA TRP A 270 -15.66 -4.46 21.64
C TRP A 270 -17.01 -4.14 22.28
N ALA A 271 -17.57 -2.94 22.07
CA ALA A 271 -18.88 -2.55 22.58
C ALA A 271 -19.98 -3.44 22.00
N CYS A 272 -19.94 -3.76 20.71
CA CYS A 272 -20.85 -4.71 20.09
C CYS A 272 -20.78 -6.09 20.75
N ARG A 273 -19.56 -6.60 21.01
CA ARG A 273 -19.36 -7.86 21.75
C ARG A 273 -20.00 -7.82 23.14
N ARG A 274 -19.86 -6.70 23.85
CA ARG A 274 -20.42 -6.52 25.19
C ARG A 274 -21.94 -6.47 25.17
N LEU A 275 -22.56 -5.79 24.22
CA LEU A 275 -24.02 -5.77 24.11
C LEU A 275 -24.61 -7.16 23.88
N ILE A 276 -23.92 -8.02 23.13
CA ILE A 276 -24.32 -9.43 22.96
C ILE A 276 -24.13 -10.19 24.28
N ALA A 277 -22.97 -10.06 24.93
CA ALA A 277 -22.64 -10.79 26.15
C ALA A 277 -23.58 -10.46 27.33
N GLU A 278 -24.02 -9.20 27.44
CA GLU A 278 -24.97 -8.75 28.48
C GLU A 278 -26.44 -9.03 28.11
N GLY A 279 -26.71 -9.69 26.97
CA GLY A 279 -28.06 -10.03 26.52
C GLY A 279 -28.90 -8.85 26.04
N VAL A 280 -28.28 -7.68 25.79
CA VAL A 280 -28.97 -6.51 25.22
C VAL A 280 -29.40 -6.78 23.78
N VAL A 281 -28.57 -7.54 23.05
CA VAL A 281 -28.85 -8.08 21.71
C VAL A 281 -28.69 -9.59 21.78
N GLN A 282 -29.63 -10.33 21.21
CA GLN A 282 -29.55 -11.79 21.20
C GLN A 282 -28.37 -12.25 20.33
N PRO A 283 -27.68 -13.36 20.67
CA PRO A 283 -26.66 -13.91 19.79
C PRO A 283 -27.28 -14.35 18.46
N GLU A 284 -26.51 -14.20 17.39
CA GLU A 284 -26.94 -14.60 16.05
C GLU A 284 -27.18 -16.11 16.08
N LYS A 285 -28.38 -16.55 15.67
CA LYS A 285 -28.63 -17.99 15.53
C LYS A 285 -27.69 -18.53 14.47
N ALA A 286 -26.86 -19.52 14.82
CA ALA A 286 -26.07 -20.23 13.84
C ALA A 286 -26.99 -20.67 12.70
N ALA A 287 -26.66 -20.30 11.46
CA ALA A 287 -27.40 -20.75 10.29
C ALA A 287 -27.41 -22.29 10.31
N ALA A 288 -28.61 -22.85 10.46
CA ALA A 288 -28.85 -24.30 10.44
C ALA A 288 -28.72 -24.85 9.01
#